data_AF-A0AAN1LI29-F1
#
_entry.id   AF-A0AAN1LI29-F1
#
_cell.length_a   1.000
_cell.length_b   1.000
_cell.length_c   1.000
_cell.angle_alpha   90.00
_cell.angle_beta   90.00
_cell.angle_gamma   90.00
#
_symmetry.space_group_name_H-M   'P 1'
#
loop_
_entity.id
_entity.type
_entity.pdbx_description
1 polymer ?
#
loop_
_entity_poly.entity_id
_entity_poly.type
_entity_poly.pdbx_seq_one_letter_code
_entity_poly.pdbx_strand_id
1 'polypeptide(L)'
;MRFLIYISLLTLLSIVLFYSLNVGYYRGELYYYNLVNEGGLSSYLSSLFRFDLIVAILNFSLLVLSCIFLSKNKHNNFKFRFYTLTGYFLFNFTNSLVFAIKNYIRNYYDVFELNVFVVLLKTYGGVVNLVYITPLILSGAMMLLFMLFAKKGVIKYIERNDIF
;
A
#
# COMPACT_ATOMS: atom_id res chain seq x y z
N MET A 1 26.32 8.93 3.15
CA MET A 1 25.55 8.33 4.27
C MET A 1 24.06 8.69 4.25
N ARG A 2 23.63 9.95 4.43
CA ARG A 2 22.18 10.30 4.51
C ARG A 2 21.33 9.80 3.33
N PHE A 3 21.84 9.85 2.09
CA PHE A 3 21.12 9.37 0.90
C PHE A 3 20.81 7.86 0.95
N LEU A 4 21.80 7.05 1.31
CA LEU A 4 21.64 5.60 1.44
C LEU A 4 20.63 5.26 2.54
N ILE A 5 20.65 5.99 3.66
CA ILE A 5 19.68 5.81 4.75
C ILE A 5 18.24 6.00 4.25
N TYR A 6 17.96 7.04 3.45
CA TYR A 6 16.62 7.24 2.88
C TYR A 6 16.21 6.12 1.94
N ILE A 7 17.09 5.69 1.04
CA ILE A 7 16.80 4.59 0.13
C ILE A 7 16.54 3.31 0.92
N SER A 8 17.38 2.98 1.91
CA SER A 8 17.18 1.82 2.78
C SER A 8 15.84 1.88 3.51
N LEU A 9 15.44 3.04 4.03
CA LEU A 9 14.13 3.22 4.67
C LEU A 9 12.95 3.06 3.70
N LEU A 10 13.05 3.62 2.50
CA LEU A 10 12.01 3.49 1.46
C LEU A 10 11.88 2.05 0.97
N THR A 11 13.01 1.35 0.80
CA THR A 11 13.03 -0.08 0.50
C THR A 11 12.40 -0.88 1.63
N LEU A 12 12.77 -0.61 2.88
CA LEU A 12 12.21 -1.30 4.03
C LEU A 12 10.69 -1.13 4.09
N LEU A 13 10.19 0.09 3.93
CA LEU A 13 8.74 0.36 3.89
C LEU A 13 8.04 -0.40 2.76
N SER A 14 8.64 -0.44 1.57
CA SER A 14 8.07 -1.17 0.43
C SER A 14 8.09 -2.69 0.64
N ILE A 15 9.13 -3.23 1.29
CA ILE A 15 9.20 -4.66 1.68
C ILE A 15 8.14 -4.97 2.73
N VAL A 16 7.97 -4.10 3.74
CA VAL A 16 6.95 -4.29 4.78
C VAL A 16 5.55 -4.23 4.16
N LEU A 17 5.27 -3.27 3.27
CA LEU A 17 4.01 -3.21 2.52
C LEU A 17 3.79 -4.49 1.69
N PHE A 18 4.84 -4.98 1.02
CA PHE A 18 4.78 -6.23 0.28
C PHE A 18 4.43 -7.42 1.17
N TYR A 19 5.12 -7.54 2.30
CA TYR A 19 4.91 -8.60 3.28
C TYR A 19 3.51 -8.52 3.88
N SER A 20 3.04 -7.33 4.28
CA SER A 20 1.70 -7.12 4.81
C SER A 20 0.65 -7.62 3.82
N LEU A 21 0.72 -7.24 2.55
CA LEU A 21 -0.31 -7.63 1.56
C LEU A 21 -0.25 -9.12 1.19
N ASN A 22 0.94 -9.72 1.14
CA ASN A 22 1.07 -11.11 0.67
C ASN A 22 1.04 -12.15 1.79
N VAL A 23 1.44 -11.79 3.00
CA VAL A 23 1.63 -12.73 4.13
C VAL A 23 0.88 -12.26 5.37
N GLY A 24 0.98 -10.97 5.72
CA GLY A 24 0.34 -10.40 6.91
C GLY A 24 -1.19 -10.30 6.80
N TYR A 25 -1.74 -10.29 5.59
CA TYR A 25 -3.16 -10.33 5.38
C TYR A 25 -3.69 -11.69 5.79
N TYR A 26 -4.59 -11.72 6.77
CA TYR A 26 -5.24 -12.93 7.25
C TYR A 26 -5.91 -13.63 6.08
N ARG A 27 -5.25 -14.68 5.55
CA ARG A 27 -5.58 -15.36 4.29
C ARG A 27 -6.89 -16.18 4.32
N GLY A 28 -7.84 -15.84 5.20
CA GLY A 28 -9.03 -16.66 5.41
C GLY A 28 -8.69 -18.10 5.79
N GLU A 29 -7.47 -18.37 6.27
CA GLU A 29 -7.07 -19.72 6.67
C GLU A 29 -7.73 -20.05 8.02
N LEU A 30 -8.34 -21.23 8.09
CA LEU A 30 -9.07 -21.77 9.24
C LEU A 30 -8.30 -21.63 10.57
N TYR A 31 -6.97 -21.68 10.52
CA TYR A 31 -6.09 -21.46 11.66
C TYR A 31 -6.29 -20.07 12.31
N TYR A 32 -6.42 -19.01 11.50
CA TYR A 32 -6.66 -17.66 11.99
C TYR A 32 -8.12 -17.41 12.34
N TYR A 33 -9.07 -18.11 11.71
CA TYR A 33 -10.46 -18.08 12.15
C TYR A 33 -10.59 -18.64 13.57
N ASN A 34 -10.01 -19.82 13.85
CA ASN A 34 -10.07 -20.45 15.16
C ASN A 34 -9.39 -19.60 16.26
N LEU A 35 -8.29 -18.91 15.95
CA LEU A 35 -7.65 -17.94 16.85
C LEU A 35 -8.51 -16.70 17.13
N VAL A 36 -9.36 -16.29 16.18
CA VAL A 36 -10.32 -15.18 16.35
C VAL A 36 -11.67 -15.67 16.92
N ASN A 37 -11.94 -16.97 16.88
CA ASN A 37 -13.19 -17.61 17.30
C ASN A 37 -13.40 -17.60 18.83
N GLU A 38 -12.44 -17.11 19.61
CA GLU A 38 -12.70 -16.69 21.00
C GLU A 38 -13.57 -15.41 21.05
N GLY A 39 -13.73 -14.66 19.95
CA GLY A 39 -14.47 -13.40 19.87
C GLY A 39 -15.44 -13.21 18.67
N GLY A 40 -15.58 -14.19 17.77
CA GLY A 40 -16.60 -14.23 16.71
C GLY A 40 -16.36 -13.38 15.44
N LEU A 41 -17.37 -13.29 14.57
CA LEU A 41 -17.31 -12.70 13.21
C LEU A 41 -16.96 -11.19 13.20
N SER A 42 -17.41 -10.44 14.21
CA SER A 42 -17.12 -9.01 14.38
C SER A 42 -15.66 -8.75 14.72
N SER A 43 -15.04 -9.62 15.51
CA SER A 43 -13.61 -9.56 15.85
C SER A 43 -12.74 -9.74 14.60
N TYR A 44 -13.15 -10.64 13.70
CA TYR A 44 -12.47 -10.83 12.42
C TYR A 44 -12.59 -9.61 11.50
N LEU A 45 -13.78 -9.03 11.36
CA LEU A 45 -13.95 -7.79 10.58
C LEU A 45 -13.10 -6.64 11.15
N SER A 46 -13.03 -6.54 12.48
CA SER A 46 -12.18 -5.55 13.15
C SER A 46 -10.69 -5.76 12.85
N SER A 47 -10.21 -7.00 12.79
CA SER A 47 -8.81 -7.29 12.43
C SER A 47 -8.48 -6.87 10.99
N LEU A 48 -9.43 -7.07 10.07
CA LEU A 48 -9.31 -6.62 8.68
C LEU A 48 -9.20 -5.09 8.57
N PHE A 49 -10.03 -4.34 9.29
CA PHE A 49 -9.92 -2.89 9.31
C PHE A 49 -8.61 -2.39 9.94
N ARG A 50 -8.14 -3.05 11.00
CA ARG A 50 -6.83 -2.73 11.60
C ARG A 50 -5.71 -2.96 10.61
N PHE A 51 -5.79 -4.01 9.79
CA PHE A 51 -4.83 -4.26 8.72
C PHE A 51 -4.83 -3.13 7.68
N ASP A 52 -6.01 -2.70 7.19
CA ASP A 52 -6.11 -1.60 6.23
C ASP A 52 -5.55 -0.29 6.79
N LEU A 53 -5.78 -0.02 8.08
CA LEU A 53 -5.20 1.12 8.78
C LEU A 53 -3.66 1.06 8.78
N ILE A 54 -3.07 -0.11 9.05
CA ILE A 54 -1.61 -0.30 9.01
C ILE A 54 -1.08 -0.04 7.61
N VAL A 55 -1.73 -0.58 6.58
CA VAL A 55 -1.35 -0.36 5.17
C VAL A 55 -1.45 1.14 4.80
N ALA A 56 -2.47 1.85 5.30
CA ALA A 56 -2.62 3.28 5.10
C ALA A 56 -1.47 4.07 5.75
N ILE A 57 -1.12 3.76 7.00
CA ILE A 57 -0.01 4.40 7.72
C ILE A 57 1.32 4.18 6.98
N LEU A 58 1.57 2.96 6.50
CA LEU A 58 2.80 2.64 5.77
C LEU A 58 2.88 3.37 4.42
N ASN A 59 1.78 3.41 3.65
CA ASN A 59 1.69 4.15 2.40
C ASN A 59 1.87 5.67 2.61
N PHE A 60 1.26 6.23 3.65
CA PHE A 60 1.44 7.63 4.01
C PHE A 60 2.89 7.94 4.43
N SER A 61 3.49 7.06 5.23
CA SER A 61 4.90 7.18 5.64
C SER A 61 5.84 7.16 4.45
N LEU A 62 5.57 6.28 3.47
CA LEU A 62 6.30 6.22 2.20
C LEU A 62 6.18 7.55 1.44
N LEU A 63 4.99 8.14 1.36
CA LEU A 63 4.76 9.44 0.72
C LEU A 63 5.55 10.56 1.40
N VAL A 64 5.44 10.69 2.72
CA VAL A 64 6.13 11.74 3.48
C VAL A 64 7.65 11.64 3.28
N LEU A 65 8.22 10.43 3.43
CA LEU A 65 9.65 10.21 3.22
C LEU A 65 10.09 10.48 1.78
N SER A 66 9.26 10.11 0.79
CA SER A 66 9.50 10.38 -0.63
C SER A 66 9.57 11.88 -0.91
N CYS A 67 8.62 12.65 -0.38
CA CYS A 67 8.60 14.11 -0.50
C CYS A 67 9.84 14.76 0.13
N ILE A 68 10.22 14.32 1.34
CA ILE A 68 11.44 14.80 2.02
C ILE A 68 12.70 14.46 1.21
N PHE A 69 12.78 13.24 0.68
CA PHE A 69 13.93 12.78 -0.11
C PHE A 69 14.08 13.54 -1.43
N LEU A 70 12.96 13.81 -2.09
CA LEU A 70 12.91 14.58 -3.33
C LEU A 70 13.27 16.06 -3.10
N SER A 71 12.80 16.65 -2.00
CA SER A 71 13.03 18.08 -1.67
C SER A 71 14.48 18.44 -1.32
N LYS A 72 15.37 17.47 -1.04
CA LYS A 72 16.73 17.80 -0.61
C LYS A 72 17.58 18.36 -1.76
N ASN A 73 17.92 19.65 -1.68
CA ASN A 73 18.73 20.45 -2.61
C ASN A 73 20.18 19.94 -2.81
N LYS A 74 20.37 18.81 -3.49
CA LYS A 74 21.63 18.57 -4.21
C LYS A 74 21.28 18.39 -5.68
N HIS A 75 21.57 19.42 -6.48
CA HIS A 75 21.22 19.57 -7.90
C HIS A 75 21.56 18.34 -8.75
N ASN A 76 22.65 17.62 -8.43
CA ASN A 76 23.19 16.60 -9.33
C ASN A 76 22.39 15.30 -9.47
N ASN A 77 21.26 15.08 -8.77
CA ASN A 77 20.55 13.79 -8.84
C ASN A 77 19.01 13.87 -8.77
N PHE A 78 18.39 15.00 -9.13
CA PHE A 78 16.92 15.11 -9.08
C PHE A 78 16.23 14.05 -9.95
N LYS A 79 16.65 13.92 -11.22
CA LYS A 79 16.11 12.91 -12.16
C LYS A 79 16.21 11.49 -11.60
N PHE A 80 17.40 11.11 -11.10
CA PHE A 80 17.61 9.80 -10.47
C PHE A 80 16.63 9.56 -9.32
N ARG A 81 16.54 10.50 -8.37
CA ARG A 81 15.63 10.36 -7.22
C ARG A 81 14.17 10.27 -7.65
N PHE A 82 13.75 11.09 -8.60
CA PHE A 82 12.40 11.04 -9.13
C PHE A 82 12.08 9.65 -9.70
N TYR A 83 12.92 9.13 -10.59
CA TYR A 83 12.70 7.81 -11.19
C TYR A 83 12.72 6.69 -10.16
N THR A 84 13.65 6.72 -9.19
CA THR A 84 13.69 5.74 -8.09
C THR A 84 12.39 5.78 -7.27
N LEU A 85 11.91 6.96 -6.90
CA LEU A 85 10.67 7.12 -6.13
C LEU A 85 9.44 6.65 -6.92
N THR A 86 9.33 7.05 -8.19
CA THR A 86 8.26 6.57 -9.09
C THR A 86 8.27 5.04 -9.18
N GLY A 87 9.45 4.42 -9.24
CA GLY A 87 9.59 2.96 -9.19
C GLY A 87 8.98 2.33 -7.93
N TYR A 88 9.23 2.90 -6.74
CA TYR A 88 8.61 2.41 -5.51
C TYR A 88 7.08 2.55 -5.52
N PHE A 89 6.54 3.68 -5.98
CA PHE A 89 5.08 3.84 -6.05
C PHE A 89 4.44 2.87 -7.03
N LEU A 90 5.04 2.67 -8.21
CA LEU A 90 4.57 1.69 -9.19
C LEU A 90 4.64 0.25 -8.66
N PHE A 91 5.71 -0.10 -7.95
CA PHE A 91 5.84 -1.42 -7.31
C PHE A 91 4.74 -1.67 -6.28
N ASN A 92 4.52 -0.71 -5.36
CA ASN A 92 3.50 -0.83 -4.33
C ASN A 92 2.07 -0.84 -4.91
N PHE A 93 1.82 -0.05 -5.96
CA PHE A 93 0.55 -0.09 -6.70
C PHE A 93 0.31 -1.45 -7.36
N THR A 94 1.30 -1.96 -8.10
CA THR A 94 1.21 -3.27 -8.76
C THR A 94 0.99 -4.39 -7.75
N ASN A 95 1.68 -4.35 -6.62
CA ASN A 95 1.50 -5.33 -5.57
C ASN A 95 0.07 -5.28 -4.95
N SER A 96 -0.46 -4.07 -4.76
CA SER A 96 -1.84 -3.88 -4.28
C SER A 96 -2.88 -4.33 -5.30
N LEU A 97 -2.58 -4.18 -6.60
CA LEU A 97 -3.44 -4.69 -7.69
C LEU A 97 -3.47 -6.22 -7.70
N VAL A 98 -2.29 -6.87 -7.60
CA VAL A 98 -2.20 -8.33 -7.49
C VAL A 98 -2.95 -8.83 -6.27
N PHE A 99 -2.84 -8.14 -5.14
CA PHE A 99 -3.61 -8.45 -3.93
C PHE A 99 -5.13 -8.36 -4.18
N ALA A 100 -5.62 -7.28 -4.78
CA ALA A 100 -7.03 -7.11 -5.08
C ALA A 100 -7.56 -8.19 -6.03
N ILE A 101 -6.82 -8.52 -7.09
CA ILE A 101 -7.18 -9.57 -8.06
C ILE A 101 -7.24 -10.93 -7.38
N LYS A 102 -6.23 -11.28 -6.57
CA LYS A 102 -6.21 -12.56 -5.85
C LYS A 102 -7.41 -12.73 -4.93
N ASN A 103 -7.76 -11.69 -4.16
CA ASN A 103 -8.92 -11.74 -3.28
C ASN A 103 -10.24 -11.75 -4.05
N TYR A 104 -10.33 -11.02 -5.17
CA TYR A 104 -11.51 -11.04 -6.04
C TYR A 104 -11.77 -12.44 -6.61
N ILE A 105 -10.73 -13.09 -7.17
CA ILE A 105 -10.84 -14.46 -7.71
C ILE A 105 -11.25 -15.43 -6.59
N ARG A 106 -10.61 -15.33 -5.42
CA ARG A 106 -10.88 -16.23 -4.29
C ARG A 106 -12.31 -16.11 -3.77
N ASN A 107 -12.84 -14.88 -3.73
CA ASN A 107 -14.24 -14.64 -3.36
C ASN A 107 -15.24 -15.26 -4.36
N TYR A 108 -14.84 -15.41 -5.62
CA TYR A 108 -15.73 -15.86 -6.69
C TYR A 108 -15.64 -17.37 -6.98
N TYR A 109 -14.48 -18.00 -6.77
CA TYR A 109 -14.21 -19.37 -7.24
C TYR A 109 -13.99 -20.44 -6.15
N ASP A 110 -13.70 -20.09 -4.89
CA ASP A 110 -13.42 -21.11 -3.86
C ASP A 110 -14.70 -21.58 -3.13
N VAL A 111 -15.14 -22.79 -3.49
CA VAL A 111 -16.14 -23.65 -2.84
C VAL A 111 -15.57 -24.30 -1.55
N PHE A 112 -14.56 -23.71 -0.91
CA PHE A 112 -13.98 -24.30 0.29
C PHE A 112 -14.94 -24.17 1.48
N GLU A 113 -15.30 -25.34 2.01
CA GLU A 113 -16.10 -25.55 3.21
C GLU A 113 -15.58 -24.66 4.36
N LEU A 114 -16.50 -23.87 4.96
CA LEU A 114 -16.27 -22.79 5.94
C LEU A 114 -15.71 -21.46 5.39
N ASN A 115 -16.43 -20.88 4.44
CA ASN A 115 -16.13 -19.56 3.91
C ASN A 115 -16.63 -18.45 4.87
N VAL A 116 -15.87 -18.18 5.94
CA VAL A 116 -16.06 -17.06 6.90
C VAL A 116 -16.32 -15.74 6.15
N PHE A 117 -15.74 -15.61 4.96
CA PHE A 117 -15.94 -14.52 4.03
C PHE A 117 -17.33 -14.43 3.42
N VAL A 118 -17.89 -15.54 2.92
CA VAL A 118 -19.29 -15.54 2.44
C VAL A 118 -20.22 -15.20 3.59
N VAL A 119 -19.92 -15.65 4.81
CA VAL A 119 -20.66 -15.28 6.02
C VAL A 119 -20.51 -13.79 6.33
N LEU A 120 -19.30 -13.22 6.24
CA LEU A 120 -19.07 -11.78 6.38
C LEU A 120 -19.79 -10.97 5.32
N LEU A 121 -19.76 -11.40 4.07
CA LEU A 121 -20.37 -10.69 2.94
C LEU A 121 -21.90 -10.77 3.00
N LYS A 122 -22.45 -11.90 3.46
CA LYS A 122 -23.89 -12.01 3.78
C LYS A 122 -24.29 -11.15 4.98
N THR A 123 -23.44 -11.06 6.02
CA THR A 123 -23.74 -10.35 7.27
C THR A 123 -23.52 -8.83 7.18
N TYR A 124 -22.45 -8.41 6.50
CA TYR A 124 -21.98 -7.02 6.44
C TYR A 124 -21.97 -6.43 5.02
N GLY A 125 -22.38 -7.19 4.00
CA GLY A 125 -22.57 -6.69 2.64
C GLY A 125 -21.29 -6.20 1.96
N GLY A 126 -21.42 -5.15 1.15
CA GLY A 126 -20.34 -4.58 0.33
C GLY A 126 -19.19 -3.96 1.13
N VAL A 127 -19.34 -3.75 2.43
CA VAL A 127 -18.27 -3.25 3.32
C VAL A 127 -17.06 -4.18 3.30
N VAL A 128 -17.31 -5.49 3.18
CA VAL A 128 -16.26 -6.51 3.14
C VAL A 128 -15.48 -6.41 1.83
N ASN A 129 -16.15 -6.14 0.70
CA ASN A 129 -15.50 -5.93 -0.59
C ASN A 129 -14.58 -4.70 -0.62
N LEU A 130 -14.91 -3.66 0.15
CA LEU A 130 -14.07 -2.48 0.26
C LEU A 130 -12.71 -2.81 0.89
N VAL A 131 -12.65 -3.71 1.86
CA VAL A 131 -11.40 -4.10 2.54
C VAL A 131 -10.34 -4.58 1.52
N TYR A 132 -10.70 -5.36 0.51
CA TYR A 132 -9.71 -5.88 -0.46
C TYR A 132 -9.24 -4.85 -1.48
N ILE A 133 -10.07 -3.85 -1.74
CA ILE A 133 -9.80 -2.80 -2.72
C ILE A 133 -9.11 -1.61 -2.05
N THR A 134 -9.27 -1.43 -0.74
CA THR A 134 -8.69 -0.31 0.02
C THR A 134 -7.18 -0.19 -0.18
N PRO A 135 -6.35 -1.25 -0.08
CA PRO A 135 -4.91 -1.14 -0.38
C PRO A 135 -4.59 -0.63 -1.79
N LEU A 136 -5.39 -1.03 -2.79
CA LEU A 136 -5.23 -0.57 -4.18
C LEU A 136 -5.61 0.90 -4.33
N ILE A 137 -6.73 1.33 -3.75
CA ILE A 137 -7.15 2.73 -3.75
C ILE A 137 -6.09 3.59 -3.06
N LEU A 138 -5.62 3.17 -1.89
CA LEU A 138 -4.61 3.90 -1.11
C LEU A 138 -3.30 4.04 -1.88
N SER A 139 -2.76 2.96 -2.44
CA SER A 139 -1.52 3.01 -3.22
C SER A 139 -1.65 3.89 -4.46
N GLY A 140 -2.80 3.82 -5.17
CA GLY A 140 -3.10 4.69 -6.31
C GLY A 140 -3.20 6.16 -5.92
N ALA A 141 -3.91 6.47 -4.82
CA ALA A 141 -4.03 7.83 -4.32
C ALA A 141 -2.67 8.40 -3.88
N MET A 142 -1.85 7.63 -3.18
CA MET A 142 -0.50 8.09 -2.77
C MET A 142 0.41 8.32 -3.97
N MET A 143 0.33 7.48 -5.01
CA MET A 143 1.07 7.69 -6.26
C MET A 143 0.65 8.99 -6.94
N LEU A 144 -0.66 9.29 -7.03
CA LEU A 144 -1.15 10.54 -7.60
C LEU A 144 -0.69 11.77 -6.79
N LEU A 145 -0.79 11.71 -5.46
CA LEU A 145 -0.33 12.79 -4.58
C LEU A 145 1.17 13.03 -4.73
N PHE A 146 1.97 11.96 -4.82
CA PHE A 146 3.40 12.07 -5.09
C PHE A 146 3.67 12.75 -6.43
N MET A 147 2.97 12.37 -7.50
CA MET A 147 3.14 12.98 -8.83
C MET A 147 2.77 14.46 -8.84
N LEU A 148 1.71 14.85 -8.13
CA LEU A 148 1.31 16.25 -7.96
C LEU A 148 2.38 17.06 -7.21
N PHE A 149 2.96 16.49 -6.16
CA PHE A 149 4.06 17.11 -5.43
C PHE A 149 5.31 17.23 -6.30
N ALA A 150 5.68 16.15 -7.00
CA ALA A 150 6.84 16.11 -7.86
C ALA A 150 6.74 17.09 -9.04
N LYS A 151 5.54 17.29 -9.61
CA LYS A 151 5.29 18.30 -10.67
C LYS A 151 5.74 19.70 -10.23
N LYS A 152 5.43 20.11 -8.99
CA LYS A 152 5.90 21.40 -8.44
C LYS A 152 7.42 21.45 -8.31
N GLY A 153 8.06 20.34 -7.96
CA GLY A 153 9.52 20.22 -7.89
C GLY A 153 10.20 20.26 -9.26
N VAL A 154 9.60 19.62 -10.27
CA VAL A 154 10.08 19.60 -11.66
C VAL A 154 10.06 21.01 -12.27
N ILE A 155 8.96 21.75 -12.11
CA ILE A 155 8.84 23.13 -12.63
C ILE A 155 9.96 24.01 -12.06
N LYS A 156 10.17 23.98 -10.74
CA LYS A 156 11.25 24.73 -10.09
C LYS A 156 12.66 24.31 -10.55
N TYR A 157 12.85 23.03 -10.90
CA TYR A 157 14.12 22.54 -11.41
C TYR A 157 14.38 23.00 -12.85
N ILE A 158 13.36 23.01 -13.70
CA ILE A 158 13.42 23.52 -15.08
C ILE A 158 13.72 25.02 -15.07
N GLU A 159 12.93 25.81 -14.34
CA GLU A 159 13.14 27.27 -14.19
C GLU A 159 14.57 27.63 -13.74
N ARG A 160 15.20 26.83 -12.88
CA ARG A 160 16.58 27.09 -12.43
C ARG A 160 17.67 26.70 -13.43
N ASN A 161 17.43 25.74 -14.31
CA ASN A 161 18.43 25.31 -15.28
C ASN A 161 18.30 26.03 -16.63
N ASP A 162 17.15 26.64 -16.92
CA ASP A 162 16.92 27.44 -18.14
C ASP A 162 17.41 28.91 -17.99
N ILE A 163 17.89 29.30 -16.80
CA ILE A 163 18.43 30.66 -16.51
C ILE A 163 19.95 30.77 -16.80
N PHE A 164 20.60 29.72 -17.32
CA PHE A 164 22.02 29.73 -17.70
C PHE A 164 22.25 29.41 -19.18
#